data_AF-A0A0P7AC18-F1
#
_entry.id   AF-A0A0P7AC18-F1
#
_cell.length_a   1.000
_cell.length_b   1.000
_cell.length_c   1.000
_cell.angle_alpha   90.00
_cell.angle_beta   90.00
_cell.angle_gamma   90.00
#
_symmetry.space_group_name_H-M   'P 1'
#
loop_
_entity.id
_entity.type
_entity.pdbx_description
1 polymer ?
#
loop_
_entity_poly.entity_id
_entity_poly.type
_entity_poly.pdbx_seq_one_letter_code
_entity_poly.pdbx_strand_id
1 'polypeptide(L)'
;MLTYSKRFCVSTLLFAGSTLFLLFSFSLNDPCAFANQHTEFIKSQTKRALKAPSLELSKFYAYKALKGIFKTADNFESCGCNDAYVTIKKAELSLRQATQANDHQTSLQLLQSSLQLTEKSLDKLHAFRNTKSLYTDDVLTMNTIEGDTMKATEHLSLPKQEVDIPQEFQQKVDEKITNFKTSITDLRTSLTCEEVKDFLTNVQEFTKLKLADDAITPVRKLYHVKMLEATYEELAGLHTCLGK
;
A
#
# COMPACT_ATOMS: atom_id res chain seq x y z
N MET A 1 22.33 -42.46 -36.44
CA MET A 1 21.86 -41.99 -35.11
C MET A 1 22.45 -40.65 -34.66
N LEU A 2 23.72 -40.32 -34.95
CA LEU A 2 24.35 -39.05 -34.48
C LEU A 2 23.74 -37.75 -35.04
N THR A 3 23.07 -37.77 -36.18
CA THR A 3 22.47 -36.59 -36.81
C THR A 3 21.11 -36.19 -36.23
N TYR A 4 20.38 -37.14 -35.64
CA TYR A 4 19.05 -36.90 -35.06
C TYR A 4 19.13 -36.22 -33.69
N SER A 5 20.10 -36.64 -32.86
CA SER A 5 20.37 -36.04 -31.54
C SER A 5 20.80 -34.58 -31.64
N LYS A 6 21.61 -34.21 -32.65
CA LYS A 6 22.03 -32.81 -32.87
C LYS A 6 20.86 -31.90 -33.28
N ARG A 7 19.94 -32.39 -34.11
CA ARG A 7 18.75 -31.63 -34.53
C ARG A 7 17.74 -31.46 -33.40
N PHE A 8 17.61 -32.46 -32.53
CA PHE A 8 16.75 -32.38 -31.35
C PHE A 8 17.27 -31.36 -30.34
N CYS A 9 18.57 -31.33 -30.06
CA CYS A 9 19.20 -30.34 -29.15
C CYS A 9 19.08 -28.89 -29.64
N VAL A 10 19.22 -28.63 -30.94
CA VAL A 10 19.10 -27.26 -31.48
C VAL A 10 17.65 -26.77 -31.41
N SER A 11 16.69 -27.65 -31.66
CA SER A 11 15.26 -27.32 -31.58
C SER A 11 14.81 -27.03 -30.14
N THR A 12 15.28 -27.82 -29.16
CA THR A 12 14.97 -27.58 -27.74
C THR A 12 15.63 -26.31 -27.20
N LEU A 13 16.85 -25.97 -27.63
CA LEU A 13 17.52 -24.71 -27.25
C LEU A 13 16.81 -23.47 -27.81
N LEU A 14 16.29 -23.52 -29.04
CA LEU A 14 15.54 -22.40 -29.64
C LEU A 14 14.16 -22.20 -29.00
N PHE A 15 13.47 -23.30 -28.67
CA PHE A 15 12.18 -23.23 -27.97
C PHE A 15 12.34 -22.73 -26.52
N ALA A 16 13.38 -23.18 -25.81
CA ALA A 16 13.71 -22.70 -24.46
C ALA A 16 14.14 -21.23 -24.44
N GLY A 17 14.84 -20.77 -25.49
CA GLY A 17 15.16 -19.35 -25.66
C GLY A 17 13.92 -18.48 -25.86
N SER A 18 12.94 -18.94 -26.64
CA SER A 18 11.71 -18.18 -26.91
C SER A 18 10.76 -18.11 -25.71
N THR A 19 10.71 -19.14 -24.86
CA THR A 19 9.91 -19.10 -23.62
C THR A 19 10.55 -18.24 -22.53
N LEU A 20 11.88 -18.12 -22.49
CA LEU A 20 12.59 -17.28 -21.52
C LEU A 20 12.37 -15.77 -21.77
N PHE A 21 12.15 -15.35 -23.02
CA PHE A 21 11.85 -13.95 -23.33
C PHE A 21 10.43 -13.50 -22.92
N LEU A 22 9.48 -14.43 -22.77
CA LEU A 22 8.10 -14.11 -22.38
C LEU A 22 7.96 -13.82 -20.87
N LEU A 23 8.94 -14.18 -20.04
CA LEU A 23 8.90 -13.94 -18.59
C LEU A 23 9.28 -12.50 -18.19
N PHE A 24 9.81 -11.68 -19.10
CA PHE A 24 10.19 -10.29 -18.81
C PHE A 24 9.05 -9.28 -19.01
N SER A 25 7.87 -9.71 -19.44
CA SER A 25 6.76 -8.79 -19.77
C SER A 25 5.82 -8.46 -18.62
N PHE A 26 6.00 -9.05 -17.42
CA PHE A 26 5.18 -8.69 -16.26
C PHE A 26 5.84 -7.57 -15.46
N SER A 27 5.66 -6.31 -15.89
CA SER A 27 5.90 -5.17 -15.00
C SER A 27 4.73 -5.05 -14.02
N LEU A 28 4.91 -5.58 -12.81
CA LEU A 28 4.01 -5.42 -11.64
C LEU A 28 4.00 -3.98 -11.08
N ASN A 29 4.20 -2.96 -11.92
CA ASN A 29 4.19 -1.57 -11.47
C ASN A 29 2.81 -0.96 -11.73
N ASP A 30 1.85 -1.20 -10.82
CA ASP A 30 0.63 -0.37 -10.75
C ASP A 30 1.05 1.04 -10.30
N PRO A 31 1.12 2.04 -11.20
CA PRO A 31 1.66 3.35 -10.85
C PRO A 31 0.76 4.06 -9.83
N CYS A 32 -0.54 3.76 -9.81
CA CYS A 32 -1.47 4.30 -8.84
C CYS A 32 -1.28 3.66 -7.46
N ALA A 33 -1.01 2.37 -7.37
CA ALA A 33 -0.67 1.73 -6.09
C ALA A 33 0.63 2.29 -5.52
N PHE A 34 1.64 2.49 -6.37
CA PHE A 34 2.92 3.06 -5.96
C PHE A 34 2.77 4.52 -5.51
N ALA A 35 2.04 5.34 -6.27
CA ALA A 35 1.70 6.71 -5.88
C ALA A 35 0.97 6.75 -4.53
N ASN A 36 0.02 5.83 -4.31
CA ASN A 36 -0.72 5.76 -3.06
C ASN A 36 0.18 5.40 -1.87
N GLN A 37 1.00 4.34 -1.99
CA GLN A 37 1.93 3.93 -0.94
C GLN A 37 2.90 5.04 -0.56
N HIS A 38 3.47 5.72 -1.56
CA HIS A 38 4.40 6.83 -1.30
C HIS A 38 3.70 8.05 -0.70
N THR A 39 2.43 8.30 -1.06
CA THR A 39 1.64 9.38 -0.45
C THR A 39 1.33 9.10 1.02
N GLU A 40 1.06 7.85 1.40
CA GLU A 40 0.94 7.46 2.80
C GLU A 40 2.26 7.64 3.56
N PHE A 41 3.40 7.31 2.94
CA PHE A 41 4.71 7.60 3.52
C PHE A 41 4.92 9.10 3.75
N ILE A 42 4.60 9.94 2.75
CA ILE A 42 4.69 11.40 2.85
C ILE A 42 3.85 11.90 4.03
N LYS A 43 2.59 11.47 4.14
CA LYS A 43 1.67 11.79 5.24
C LYS A 43 2.27 11.41 6.60
N SER A 44 2.81 10.20 6.71
CA SER A 44 3.44 9.71 7.94
C SER A 44 4.63 10.59 8.36
N GLN A 45 5.53 10.93 7.42
CA GLN A 45 6.67 11.80 7.71
C GLN A 45 6.22 13.24 8.07
N THR A 46 5.19 13.78 7.41
CA THR A 46 4.63 15.09 7.77
C THR A 46 4.02 15.08 9.18
N LYS A 47 3.34 13.99 9.58
CA LYS A 47 2.85 13.82 10.96
C LYS A 47 3.99 13.74 11.97
N ARG A 48 5.10 13.09 11.64
CA ARG A 48 6.31 13.09 12.49
C ARG A 48 6.92 14.48 12.60
N ALA A 49 6.98 15.23 11.50
CA ALA A 49 7.46 16.61 11.49
C ALA A 49 6.63 17.53 12.39
N LEU A 50 5.30 17.34 12.42
CA LEU A 50 4.39 18.09 13.30
C LEU A 50 4.54 17.76 14.78
N LYS A 51 4.91 16.53 15.11
CA LYS A 51 5.10 16.06 16.49
C LYS A 51 6.54 16.25 16.99
N ALA A 52 7.44 16.75 16.15
CA ALA A 52 8.85 16.86 16.49
C ALA A 52 9.06 17.89 17.62
N PRO A 53 9.91 17.59 18.62
CA PRO A 53 10.19 18.49 19.74
C PRO A 53 11.03 19.72 19.39
N SER A 54 11.68 19.73 18.22
CA SER A 54 12.50 20.85 17.76
C SER A 54 12.28 21.17 16.28
N LEU A 55 12.58 22.40 15.90
CA LEU A 55 12.48 22.86 14.51
C LEU A 55 13.41 22.06 13.59
N GLU A 56 14.62 21.71 14.04
CA GLU A 56 15.61 20.95 13.28
C GLU A 56 15.11 19.53 12.98
N LEU A 57 14.53 18.87 13.98
CA LEU A 57 13.97 17.53 13.81
C LEU A 57 12.67 17.57 12.98
N SER A 58 11.88 18.64 13.13
CA SER A 58 10.73 18.91 12.26
C SER A 58 11.14 19.04 10.79
N LYS A 59 12.18 19.84 10.51
CA LYS A 59 12.76 20.01 9.17
C LYS A 59 13.31 18.70 8.61
N PHE A 60 13.98 17.89 9.43
CA PHE A 60 14.47 16.58 9.01
C PHE A 60 13.35 15.65 8.51
N TYR A 61 12.25 15.53 9.26
CA TYR A 61 11.10 14.73 8.83
C TYR A 61 10.38 15.35 7.62
N ALA A 62 10.31 16.68 7.53
CA ALA A 62 9.79 17.37 6.35
C ALA A 62 10.64 17.10 5.09
N TYR A 63 11.97 17.04 5.20
CA TYR A 63 12.84 16.62 4.11
C TYR A 63 12.62 15.16 3.70
N LYS A 64 12.36 14.25 4.65
CA LYS A 64 11.97 12.87 4.33
C LYS A 64 10.66 12.82 3.54
N ALA A 65 9.67 13.63 3.91
CA ALA A 65 8.42 13.77 3.16
C ALA A 65 8.67 14.30 1.73
N LEU A 66 9.49 15.35 1.56
CA LEU A 66 9.88 15.89 0.25
C LEU A 66 10.57 14.83 -0.63
N LYS A 67 11.49 14.05 -0.05
CA LYS A 67 12.14 12.94 -0.76
C LYS A 67 11.14 11.90 -1.23
N GLY A 68 10.09 11.64 -0.43
CA GLY A 68 8.95 10.81 -0.84
C GLY A 68 8.27 11.34 -2.09
N ILE A 69 7.96 12.64 -2.13
CA ILE A 69 7.33 13.31 -3.29
C ILE A 69 8.20 13.19 -4.54
N PHE A 70 9.50 13.48 -4.44
CA PHE A 70 10.39 13.39 -5.60
C PHE A 70 10.48 11.97 -6.16
N LYS A 71 10.52 10.96 -5.31
CA LYS A 71 10.60 9.56 -5.74
C LYS A 71 9.35 9.05 -6.45
N THR A 72 8.21 9.70 -6.24
CA THR A 72 6.91 9.21 -6.74
C THR A 72 6.28 10.12 -7.80
N ALA A 73 6.94 11.22 -8.17
CA ALA A 73 6.41 12.19 -9.13
C ALA A 73 5.99 11.53 -10.45
N ASP A 74 6.84 10.68 -11.02
CA ASP A 74 6.58 9.99 -12.28
C ASP A 74 5.44 8.97 -12.16
N ASN A 75 5.21 8.40 -10.96
CA ASN A 75 4.13 7.45 -10.72
C ASN A 75 2.77 8.14 -10.67
N PHE A 76 2.69 9.38 -10.19
CA PHE A 76 1.46 10.18 -10.25
C PHE A 76 1.06 10.49 -11.69
N GLU A 77 2.03 10.89 -12.51
CA GLU A 77 1.83 11.15 -13.93
C GLU A 77 1.42 9.86 -14.67
N SER A 78 2.15 8.76 -14.43
CA SER A 78 1.85 7.45 -15.01
C SER A 78 0.52 6.85 -14.52
N CYS A 79 0.07 7.21 -13.31
CA CYS A 79 -1.24 6.80 -12.80
C CYS A 79 -2.39 7.48 -13.58
N GLY A 80 -2.15 8.69 -14.08
CA GLY A 80 -3.12 9.50 -14.81
C GLY A 80 -4.10 10.28 -13.93
N CYS A 81 -3.89 10.32 -12.61
CA CYS A 81 -4.73 11.08 -11.68
C CYS A 81 -4.20 12.51 -11.53
N ASN A 82 -4.50 13.39 -12.51
CA ASN A 82 -3.98 14.76 -12.52
C ASN A 82 -4.40 15.57 -11.28
N ASP A 83 -5.62 15.36 -10.77
CA ASP A 83 -6.10 16.06 -9.59
C ASP A 83 -5.28 15.72 -8.34
N ALA A 84 -4.90 14.45 -8.16
CA ALA A 84 -4.03 14.04 -7.07
C ALA A 84 -2.61 14.61 -7.27
N TYR A 85 -2.08 14.54 -8.50
CA TYR A 85 -0.78 15.10 -8.84
C TYR A 85 -0.68 16.60 -8.51
N VAL A 86 -1.63 17.42 -8.98
CA VAL A 86 -1.67 18.86 -8.68
C VAL A 86 -1.77 19.10 -7.17
N THR A 87 -2.50 18.26 -6.45
CA THR A 87 -2.67 18.40 -5.00
C THR A 87 -1.37 18.08 -4.24
N ILE A 88 -0.68 16.99 -4.60
CA ILE A 88 0.59 16.63 -3.97
C ILE A 88 1.70 17.64 -4.30
N LYS A 89 1.68 18.26 -5.48
CA LYS A 89 2.60 19.36 -5.83
C LYS A 89 2.37 20.61 -4.96
N LYS A 90 1.12 20.89 -4.57
CA LYS A 90 0.85 21.94 -3.57
C LYS A 90 1.37 21.56 -2.18
N ALA A 91 1.22 20.30 -1.78
CA ALA A 91 1.80 19.80 -0.52
C ALA A 91 3.33 19.92 -0.51
N GLU A 92 3.99 19.70 -1.65
CA GLU A 92 5.43 19.90 -1.84
C GLU A 92 5.84 21.36 -1.57
N LEU A 93 5.11 22.34 -2.11
CA LEU A 93 5.40 23.75 -1.89
C LEU A 93 5.33 24.10 -0.40
N SER A 94 4.27 23.67 0.30
CA SER A 94 4.13 23.88 1.74
C SER A 94 5.27 23.20 2.53
N LEU A 95 5.70 21.98 2.15
CA LEU A 95 6.85 21.32 2.78
C LEU A 95 8.16 22.07 2.55
N ARG A 96 8.43 22.55 1.34
CA ARG A 96 9.62 23.35 1.04
C ARG A 96 9.66 24.60 1.89
N GLN A 97 8.54 25.32 1.99
CA GLN A 97 8.44 26.50 2.83
C GLN A 97 8.65 26.14 4.32
N ALA A 98 8.07 25.04 4.80
CA ALA A 98 8.29 24.56 6.18
C ALA A 98 9.78 24.27 6.46
N THR A 99 10.49 23.68 5.50
CA THR A 99 11.94 23.43 5.65
C THR A 99 12.78 24.70 5.71
N GLN A 100 12.29 25.80 5.13
CA GLN A 100 12.96 27.10 5.06
C GLN A 100 12.53 28.06 6.17
N ALA A 101 11.47 27.75 6.92
CA ALA A 101 10.97 28.60 8.00
C ALA A 101 12.03 28.77 9.10
N ASN A 102 12.18 29.99 9.60
CA ASN A 102 13.13 30.32 10.67
C ASN A 102 12.47 30.29 12.05
N ASP A 103 11.14 30.20 12.10
CA ASP A 103 10.36 30.11 13.32
C ASP A 103 9.53 28.82 13.35
N HIS A 104 9.36 28.27 14.54
CA HIS A 104 8.73 26.98 14.74
C HIS A 104 7.23 27.01 14.41
N GLN A 105 6.53 28.11 14.75
CA GLN A 105 5.09 28.23 14.56
C GLN A 105 4.70 28.28 13.07
N THR A 106 5.43 29.05 12.26
CA THR A 106 5.23 29.10 10.80
C THR A 106 5.54 27.76 10.16
N SER A 107 6.62 27.07 10.60
CA SER A 107 6.91 25.71 10.14
C SER A 107 5.72 24.77 10.41
N LEU A 108 5.16 24.79 11.62
CA LEU A 108 4.00 23.97 11.99
C LEU A 108 2.76 24.27 11.14
N GLN A 109 2.44 25.55 10.89
CA GLN A 109 1.30 25.93 10.03
C GLN A 109 1.47 25.42 8.59
N LEU A 110 2.68 25.53 8.04
CA LEU A 110 3.00 25.04 6.70
C LEU A 110 2.96 23.51 6.65
N LEU A 111 3.41 22.82 7.69
CA LEU A 111 3.30 21.36 7.80
C LEU A 111 1.84 20.89 7.93
N GLN A 112 0.99 21.61 8.66
CA GLN A 112 -0.45 21.32 8.73
C GLN A 112 -1.10 21.47 7.36
N SER A 113 -0.76 22.55 6.64
CA SER A 113 -1.21 22.76 5.26
C SER A 113 -0.78 21.61 4.35
N SER A 114 0.49 21.20 4.43
CA SER A 114 1.01 20.05 3.67
C SER A 114 0.28 18.76 4.01
N LEU A 115 0.01 18.50 5.30
CA LEU A 115 -0.68 17.30 5.74
C LEU A 115 -2.08 17.23 5.14
N GLN A 116 -2.85 18.31 5.23
CA GLN A 116 -4.20 18.39 4.65
C GLN A 116 -4.20 18.18 3.14
N LEU A 117 -3.21 18.75 2.43
CA LEU A 117 -3.07 18.56 0.99
C LEU A 117 -2.68 17.11 0.64
N THR A 118 -1.79 16.51 1.42
CA THR A 118 -1.41 15.10 1.27
C THR A 118 -2.61 14.17 1.47
N GLU A 119 -3.43 14.41 2.50
CA GLU A 119 -4.65 13.65 2.77
C GLU A 119 -5.67 13.81 1.64
N LYS A 120 -5.91 15.04 1.16
CA LYS A 120 -6.75 15.29 -0.03
C LYS A 120 -6.21 14.59 -1.29
N SER A 121 -4.90 14.47 -1.43
CA SER A 121 -4.29 13.75 -2.55
C SER A 121 -4.56 12.25 -2.47
N LEU A 122 -4.52 11.66 -1.27
CA LEU A 122 -4.91 10.26 -1.04
C LEU A 122 -6.38 10.04 -1.38
N ASP A 123 -7.26 10.91 -0.91
CA ASP A 123 -8.70 10.81 -1.20
C ASP A 123 -8.97 10.81 -2.71
N LYS A 124 -8.27 11.67 -3.46
CA LYS A 124 -8.34 11.73 -4.92
C LYS A 124 -7.82 10.46 -5.59
N LEU A 125 -6.69 9.91 -5.14
CA LEU A 125 -6.16 8.64 -5.64
C LEU A 125 -7.15 7.48 -5.39
N HIS A 126 -7.75 7.44 -4.21
CA HIS A 126 -8.75 6.44 -3.86
C HIS A 126 -10.01 6.55 -4.71
N ALA A 127 -10.54 7.76 -4.87
CA ALA A 127 -11.70 8.01 -5.74
C ALA A 127 -11.41 7.61 -7.19
N PHE A 128 -10.24 7.99 -7.72
CA PHE A 128 -9.81 7.66 -9.08
C PHE A 128 -9.65 6.15 -9.30
N ARG A 129 -9.11 5.44 -8.30
CA ARG A 129 -9.00 3.97 -8.35
C ARG A 129 -10.38 3.31 -8.39
N ASN A 130 -11.33 3.82 -7.61
CA ASN A 130 -12.70 3.31 -7.60
C ASN A 130 -13.40 3.55 -8.94
N THR A 131 -13.21 4.72 -9.56
CA THR A 131 -13.77 4.98 -10.91
C THR A 131 -13.15 4.09 -11.99
N LYS A 132 -11.83 3.82 -11.93
CA LYS A 132 -11.20 2.84 -12.82
C LYS A 132 -11.73 1.42 -12.60
N SER A 133 -11.95 1.02 -11.34
CA SER A 133 -12.50 -0.30 -11.00
C SER A 133 -13.92 -0.51 -11.56
N LEU A 134 -14.79 0.51 -11.48
CA LEU A 134 -16.16 0.45 -12.01
C LEU A 134 -16.20 0.29 -13.53
N TYR A 135 -15.23 0.87 -14.25
CA TYR A 135 -15.17 0.79 -15.71
C TYR A 135 -14.41 -0.45 -16.23
N THR A 136 -13.70 -1.18 -15.36
CA THR A 136 -12.89 -2.34 -15.75
C THR A 136 -13.60 -3.67 -15.52
N ASP A 137 -14.61 -3.73 -14.64
CA ASP A 137 -15.40 -4.96 -14.40
C ASP A 137 -16.63 -5.11 -15.33
N ASP A 138 -17.07 -4.05 -16.02
CA ASP A 138 -18.35 -4.04 -16.76
C ASP A 138 -18.30 -4.62 -18.19
N VAL A 139 -17.24 -5.35 -18.55
CA VAL A 139 -17.15 -6.10 -19.83
C VAL A 139 -17.32 -7.61 -19.63
N LEU A 140 -17.59 -8.09 -18.41
CA LEU A 140 -17.84 -9.51 -18.15
C LEU A 140 -19.04 -9.75 -17.21
N THR A 141 -20.22 -9.23 -17.55
CA THR A 141 -21.47 -9.73 -16.94
C THR A 141 -21.94 -10.98 -17.67
N MET A 142 -21.65 -12.16 -17.12
CA MET A 142 -22.34 -13.40 -17.45
C MET A 142 -23.27 -13.78 -16.29
N ASN A 143 -24.52 -14.02 -16.64
CA ASN A 143 -25.68 -14.13 -15.75
C ASN A 143 -25.55 -15.24 -14.69
N THR A 144 -26.00 -14.97 -13.46
CA THR A 144 -26.62 -16.01 -12.63
C THR A 144 -27.82 -15.46 -11.86
N ILE A 145 -28.83 -16.33 -11.81
CA ILE A 145 -30.26 -16.14 -11.52
C ILE A 145 -30.52 -15.78 -10.05
N GLU A 146 -31.62 -15.04 -9.86
CA GLU A 146 -32.26 -14.59 -8.62
C GLU A 146 -32.51 -15.70 -7.57
N GLY A 147 -32.60 -15.30 -6.30
CA GLY A 147 -33.02 -16.18 -5.20
C GLY A 147 -33.14 -15.50 -3.82
N ASP A 148 -34.24 -14.75 -3.64
CA ASP A 148 -35.06 -14.50 -2.44
C ASP A 148 -34.52 -14.35 -0.98
N THR A 149 -34.85 -13.17 -0.43
CA THR A 149 -35.44 -12.81 0.89
C THR A 149 -34.88 -13.28 2.26
N MET A 150 -34.45 -12.25 3.02
CA MET A 150 -34.65 -11.90 4.45
C MET A 150 -34.81 -12.96 5.55
N LYS A 151 -34.03 -12.81 6.63
CA LYS A 151 -34.53 -12.57 8.01
C LYS A 151 -33.40 -12.17 8.98
N ALA A 152 -33.66 -11.15 9.79
CA ALA A 152 -32.81 -10.70 10.89
C ALA A 152 -33.02 -11.56 12.14
N THR A 153 -31.95 -11.98 12.80
CA THR A 153 -31.92 -12.19 14.26
C THR A 153 -30.49 -12.04 14.75
N GLU A 154 -30.33 -11.17 15.75
CA GLU A 154 -29.11 -10.84 16.46
C GLU A 154 -28.76 -11.95 17.45
N HIS A 155 -27.58 -12.56 17.29
CA HIS A 155 -26.83 -13.23 18.36
C HIS A 155 -25.36 -13.33 17.94
N LEU A 156 -24.45 -12.77 18.74
CA LEU A 156 -23.00 -12.90 18.57
C LEU A 156 -22.61 -14.38 18.54
N SER A 157 -22.30 -14.87 17.36
CA SER A 157 -21.56 -16.09 17.10
C SER A 157 -20.94 -15.93 15.73
N LEU A 158 -19.60 -15.92 15.64
CA LEU A 158 -18.86 -15.86 14.38
C LEU A 158 -19.38 -16.97 13.46
N PRO A 159 -20.07 -16.68 12.34
CA PRO A 159 -20.43 -17.72 11.41
C PRO A 159 -19.14 -18.12 10.70
N LYS A 160 -18.73 -19.37 10.88
CA LYS A 160 -17.81 -20.07 9.99
C LYS A 160 -18.54 -20.34 8.67
N GLN A 161 -18.90 -19.26 7.97
CA GLN A 161 -19.27 -19.35 6.57
C GLN A 161 -17.95 -19.31 5.83
N GLU A 162 -17.38 -20.49 5.56
CA GLU A 162 -16.30 -20.65 4.61
C GLU A 162 -16.87 -20.26 3.25
N VAL A 163 -16.83 -18.96 2.95
CA VAL A 163 -16.91 -18.48 1.59
C VAL A 163 -15.68 -19.05 0.91
N ASP A 164 -15.89 -19.95 -0.05
CA ASP A 164 -14.81 -20.54 -0.82
C ASP A 164 -14.16 -19.43 -1.65
N ILE A 165 -13.08 -18.86 -1.13
CA ILE A 165 -12.30 -17.84 -1.81
C ILE A 165 -11.44 -18.57 -2.84
N PRO A 166 -11.59 -18.30 -4.14
CA PRO A 166 -10.82 -18.99 -5.17
C PRO A 166 -9.32 -18.94 -4.88
N GLN A 167 -8.62 -20.05 -5.13
CA GLN A 167 -7.21 -20.21 -4.78
C GLN A 167 -6.33 -19.07 -5.33
N GLU A 168 -6.65 -18.53 -6.51
CA GLU A 168 -5.94 -17.39 -7.10
C GLU A 168 -6.01 -16.13 -6.22
N PHE A 169 -7.15 -15.85 -5.58
CA PHE A 169 -7.29 -14.72 -4.67
C PHE A 169 -6.55 -14.96 -3.36
N GLN A 170 -6.51 -16.21 -2.88
CA GLN A 170 -5.71 -16.55 -1.70
C GLN A 170 -4.21 -16.32 -1.97
N GLN A 171 -3.70 -16.76 -3.12
CA GLN A 171 -2.32 -16.53 -3.54
C GLN A 171 -1.99 -15.04 -3.64
N LYS A 172 -2.87 -14.23 -4.24
CA LYS A 172 -2.69 -12.77 -4.32
C LYS A 172 -2.70 -12.10 -2.95
N VAL A 173 -3.51 -12.60 -2.01
CA VAL A 173 -3.48 -12.12 -0.63
C VAL A 173 -2.13 -12.48 0.02
N ASP A 174 -1.68 -13.72 -0.12
CA ASP A 174 -0.42 -14.20 0.48
C ASP A 174 0.81 -13.46 -0.06
N GLU A 175 0.83 -13.18 -1.36
CA GLU A 175 1.85 -12.33 -1.97
C GLU A 175 1.88 -10.94 -1.35
N LYS A 176 0.71 -10.31 -1.18
CA LYS A 176 0.61 -8.98 -0.56
C LYS A 176 1.05 -8.97 0.91
N ILE A 177 0.72 -10.02 1.66
CA ILE A 177 1.16 -10.16 3.06
C ILE A 177 2.68 -10.41 3.13
N THR A 178 3.23 -11.19 2.20
CA THR A 178 4.68 -11.40 2.10
C THR A 178 5.41 -10.09 1.82
N ASN A 179 4.95 -9.33 0.82
CA ASN A 179 5.53 -8.02 0.48
C ASN A 179 5.46 -7.03 1.65
N PHE A 180 4.37 -7.08 2.43
CA PHE A 180 4.24 -6.29 3.64
C PHE A 180 5.27 -6.69 4.71
N LYS A 181 5.47 -7.99 4.98
CA LYS A 181 6.49 -8.48 5.91
C LYS A 181 7.91 -8.09 5.47
N THR A 182 8.20 -8.17 4.18
CA THR A 182 9.48 -7.68 3.62
C THR A 182 9.64 -6.18 3.85
N SER A 183 8.58 -5.39 3.62
CA SER A 183 8.61 -3.95 3.88
C SER A 183 8.89 -3.63 5.35
N ILE A 184 8.34 -4.39 6.30
CA ILE A 184 8.66 -4.24 7.73
C ILE A 184 10.14 -4.56 7.99
N THR A 185 10.68 -5.61 7.37
CA THR A 185 12.10 -5.98 7.51
C THR A 185 12.99 -4.83 7.04
N ASP A 186 12.67 -4.21 5.91
CA ASP A 186 13.40 -3.04 5.41
C ASP A 186 13.26 -1.83 6.35
N LEU A 187 12.07 -1.59 6.91
CA LEU A 187 11.85 -0.53 7.89
C LEU A 187 12.71 -0.75 9.15
N ARG A 188 12.88 -1.99 9.61
CA ARG A 188 13.76 -2.32 10.75
C ARG A 188 15.23 -2.00 10.50
N THR A 189 15.67 -1.91 9.24
CA THR A 189 17.05 -1.49 8.92
C THR A 189 17.25 0.03 8.98
N SER A 190 16.16 0.80 8.96
CA SER A 190 16.20 2.26 8.75
C SER A 190 15.48 3.08 9.84
N LEU A 191 14.76 2.42 10.74
CA LEU A 191 14.00 3.02 11.84
C LEU A 191 14.37 2.38 13.19
N THR A 192 14.12 3.13 14.27
CA THR A 192 14.25 2.60 15.63
C THR A 192 13.16 1.58 15.96
N CYS A 193 13.39 0.71 16.94
CA CYS A 193 12.41 -0.28 17.40
C CYS A 193 11.07 0.36 17.80
N GLU A 194 11.13 1.54 18.44
CA GLU A 194 9.94 2.30 18.84
C GLU A 194 9.18 2.85 17.62
N GLU A 195 9.89 3.38 16.62
CA GLU A 195 9.26 3.84 15.37
C GLU A 195 8.64 2.70 14.55
N VAL A 196 9.21 1.49 14.60
CA VAL A 196 8.65 0.29 13.96
C VAL A 196 7.43 -0.21 14.75
N LYS A 197 7.49 -0.21 16.08
CA LYS A 197 6.36 -0.55 16.95
C LYS A 197 5.17 0.37 16.68
N ASP A 198 5.40 1.68 16.67
CA ASP A 198 4.36 2.68 16.39
C ASP A 198 3.76 2.47 15.00
N PHE A 199 4.58 2.17 13.99
CA PHE A 199 4.09 1.84 12.65
C PHE A 199 3.15 0.63 12.68
N LEU A 200 3.56 -0.47 13.31
CA LEU A 200 2.76 -1.70 13.38
C LEU A 200 1.46 -1.49 14.17
N THR A 201 1.49 -0.76 15.28
CA THR A 201 0.28 -0.43 16.06
C THR A 201 -0.71 0.39 15.24
N ASN A 202 -0.24 1.38 14.47
CA ASN A 202 -1.13 2.15 13.58
C ASN A 202 -1.75 1.26 12.48
N VAL A 203 -0.99 0.31 11.92
CA VAL A 203 -1.51 -0.66 10.94
C VAL A 203 -2.56 -1.57 11.59
N GLN A 204 -2.36 -2.00 12.83
CA GLN A 204 -3.35 -2.79 13.57
C GLN A 204 -4.66 -2.05 13.77
N GLU A 205 -4.60 -0.80 14.24
CA GLU A 205 -5.79 0.02 14.47
C GLU A 205 -6.57 0.26 13.17
N PHE A 206 -5.85 0.64 12.10
CA PHE A 206 -6.45 0.80 10.77
C PHE A 206 -7.12 -0.50 10.28
N THR A 207 -6.45 -1.64 10.47
CA THR A 207 -6.95 -2.94 10.02
C THR A 207 -8.18 -3.38 10.80
N LYS A 208 -8.22 -3.13 12.12
CA LYS A 208 -9.41 -3.36 12.95
C LYS A 208 -10.59 -2.52 12.49
N LEU A 209 -10.37 -1.25 12.16
CA LEU A 209 -11.42 -0.38 11.62
C LEU A 209 -11.96 -0.91 10.29
N LYS A 210 -11.11 -1.45 9.41
CA LYS A 210 -11.55 -2.07 8.15
C LYS A 210 -12.31 -3.38 8.36
N LEU A 211 -11.93 -4.18 9.36
CA LEU A 211 -12.65 -5.42 9.68
C LEU A 211 -14.01 -5.18 10.32
N ALA A 212 -14.23 -4.01 10.93
CA ALA A 212 -15.51 -3.59 11.48
C ALA A 212 -16.47 -2.99 10.43
N ASP A 213 -16.05 -2.90 9.17
CA ASP A 213 -16.89 -2.41 8.07
C ASP A 213 -17.85 -3.52 7.61
N ASP A 214 -19.15 -3.29 7.78
CA ASP A 214 -20.20 -4.24 7.38
C ASP A 214 -20.24 -4.49 5.85
N ALA A 215 -19.66 -3.59 5.05
CA ALA A 215 -19.58 -3.71 3.59
C ALA A 215 -18.30 -4.43 3.11
N ILE A 216 -17.49 -5.01 4.02
CA ILE A 216 -16.24 -5.66 3.64
C ILE A 216 -16.46 -6.95 2.84
N THR A 217 -15.82 -7.06 1.67
CA THR A 217 -15.90 -8.27 0.85
C THR A 217 -15.10 -9.43 1.47
N PRO A 218 -15.45 -10.70 1.20
CA PRO A 218 -14.74 -11.86 1.77
C PRO A 218 -13.23 -11.87 1.53
N VAL A 219 -12.79 -11.50 0.32
CA VAL A 219 -11.34 -11.43 -0.03
C VAL A 219 -10.65 -10.29 0.73
N ARG A 220 -11.30 -9.13 0.87
CA ARG A 220 -10.76 -8.01 1.67
C ARG A 220 -10.70 -8.37 3.16
N LYS A 221 -11.71 -9.07 3.66
CA LYS A 221 -11.74 -9.58 5.02
C LYS A 221 -10.57 -10.54 5.26
N LEU A 222 -10.34 -11.50 4.36
CA LEU A 222 -9.19 -12.41 4.42
C LEU A 222 -7.86 -11.64 4.45
N TYR A 223 -7.68 -10.66 3.55
CA TYR A 223 -6.49 -9.82 3.53
C TYR A 223 -6.27 -9.08 4.86
N HIS A 224 -7.30 -8.43 5.38
CA HIS A 224 -7.19 -7.67 6.61
C HIS A 224 -7.00 -8.56 7.85
N VAL A 225 -7.60 -9.75 7.88
CA VAL A 225 -7.31 -10.75 8.93
C VAL A 225 -5.83 -11.16 8.89
N LYS A 226 -5.32 -11.59 7.73
CA LYS A 226 -3.90 -11.99 7.60
C LYS A 226 -2.92 -10.83 7.86
N MET A 227 -3.30 -9.61 7.49
CA MET A 227 -2.52 -8.41 7.80
C MET A 227 -2.45 -8.18 9.31
N LEU A 228 -3.58 -8.33 10.00
CA LEU A 228 -3.64 -8.19 11.45
C LEU A 228 -2.79 -9.27 12.15
N GLU A 229 -2.89 -10.52 11.71
CA GLU A 229 -2.05 -11.62 12.21
C GLU A 229 -0.56 -11.33 12.01
N ALA A 230 -0.16 -10.94 10.79
CA ALA A 230 1.23 -10.59 10.48
C ALA A 230 1.76 -9.46 11.37
N THR A 231 0.95 -8.42 11.63
CA THR A 231 1.38 -7.34 12.54
C THR A 231 1.54 -7.78 14.00
N TYR A 232 0.70 -8.71 14.48
CA TYR A 232 0.87 -9.29 15.81
C TYR A 232 2.15 -10.13 15.91
N GLU A 233 2.44 -10.95 14.88
CA GLU A 233 3.69 -11.72 14.79
C GLU A 233 4.92 -10.81 14.81
N GLU A 234 4.92 -9.74 14.01
CA GLU A 234 6.04 -8.80 13.92
C GLU A 234 6.24 -8.00 15.21
N LEU A 235 5.15 -7.59 15.88
CA LEU A 235 5.23 -6.94 17.19
C LEU A 235 5.78 -7.89 18.26
N ALA A 236 5.37 -9.16 18.27
CA ALA A 236 5.97 -10.17 19.15
C ALA A 236 7.47 -10.38 18.82
N GLY A 237 7.85 -10.31 17.55
CA GLY A 237 9.24 -10.36 17.09
C GLY A 237 10.11 -9.15 17.48
N LEU A 238 9.54 -8.10 18.09
CA LEU A 238 10.28 -6.94 18.60
C LEU A 238 10.75 -7.09 20.05
N HIS A 239 10.47 -8.21 20.74
CA HIS A 239 10.91 -8.42 22.13
C HIS A 239 12.43 -8.29 22.33
N THR A 240 13.24 -8.68 21.33
CA THR A 240 14.70 -8.54 21.35
C THR A 240 15.19 -7.11 21.04
N CYS A 241 14.30 -6.26 20.51
CA CYS A 241 14.57 -4.89 20.08
C CYS A 241 14.29 -3.88 21.21
N LEU A 242 13.25 -4.13 22.02
CA LEU A 242 12.77 -3.22 23.08
C LEU A 242 13.34 -3.55 24.48
N GLY A 243 14.04 -4.68 24.64
CA GLY A 243 14.68 -5.10 25.88
C GLY A 243 16.14 -4.64 26.05
N LYS A 244 16.64 -3.80 25.13
CA LYS A 244 17.93 -3.10 25.21
C LYS A 244 17.68 -1.62 25.40
#